data_AF-A0A9Y4MXZ7-F1
#
_entry.id   AF-A0A9Y4MXZ7-F1
#
_cell.length_a   1.000
_cell.length_b   1.000
_cell.length_c   1.000
_cell.angle_alpha   90.00
_cell.angle_beta   90.00
_cell.angle_gamma   90.00
#
_symmetry.space_group_name_H-M   'P 1'
#
loop_
_entity.id
_entity.type
_entity.pdbx_description
1 polymer ?
#
loop_
_entity_poly.entity_id
_entity_poly.type
_entity_poly.pdbx_seq_one_letter_code
_entity_poly.pdbx_strand_id
1 'polypeptide(L)'
;MEEIYANIEPASPKRSTNHTGPRSSKRRFHSVDFLCLGLLSVFLLVGLVTLGVLYHDSAVELSAVKENLAERLQASNNELPSMTGERDQLKANLHEMTEERDRLESLSKQKKTCPAGWITSGCTCYLLSQESGSWDEGRKDCKGRGADLVVINSPEEQVQCDLVCSQMNVKIHPL
;
A
#
# COMPACT_ATOMS: atom_id res chain seq x y z
N MET A 1 -39.46 131.86 42.82
CA MET A 1 -39.43 130.75 43.80
C MET A 1 -39.85 129.51 43.01
N GLU A 2 -38.98 128.94 42.18
CA GLU A 2 -37.77 128.14 42.53
C GLU A 2 -38.21 126.82 43.20
N GLU A 3 -37.80 125.61 42.81
CA GLU A 3 -36.65 125.08 42.03
C GLU A 3 -37.07 123.85 41.15
N ILE A 4 -36.36 123.27 40.16
CA ILE A 4 -35.22 123.64 39.27
C ILE A 4 -35.22 122.74 38.00
N TYR A 5 -34.54 123.19 36.92
CA TYR A 5 -34.04 122.51 35.70
C TYR A 5 -34.35 121.03 35.35
N ALA A 6 -34.78 120.84 34.09
CA ALA A 6 -34.32 119.73 33.25
C ALA A 6 -32.98 120.07 32.57
N ASN A 7 -32.18 119.06 32.17
CA ASN A 7 -31.20 119.12 31.06
C ASN A 7 -30.63 117.70 30.77
N ILE A 8 -30.80 117.15 29.55
CA ILE A 8 -29.94 117.22 28.34
C ILE A 8 -28.98 116.00 28.18
N GLU A 9 -29.32 115.14 27.22
CA GLU A 9 -28.42 114.26 26.42
C GLU A 9 -27.51 115.11 25.48
N PRO A 10 -26.58 114.57 24.65
CA PRO A 10 -25.80 113.31 24.64
C PRO A 10 -24.29 113.57 24.37
N ALA A 11 -23.45 112.53 24.19
CA ALA A 11 -22.30 112.56 23.24
C ALA A 11 -21.63 111.18 23.02
N SER A 12 -21.39 110.82 21.76
CA SER A 12 -20.58 109.65 21.33
C SER A 12 -19.08 109.96 21.19
N PRO A 13 -18.22 108.94 21.08
CA PRO A 13 -17.30 108.97 19.92
C PRO A 13 -17.13 107.66 19.14
N LYS A 14 -16.65 107.83 17.90
CA LYS A 14 -16.42 106.85 16.83
C LYS A 14 -15.29 105.86 17.16
N ARG A 15 -15.28 104.66 16.52
CA ARG A 15 -14.42 104.36 15.32
C ARG A 15 -14.10 102.86 15.15
N SER A 16 -14.32 102.34 13.92
CA SER A 16 -13.58 101.26 13.21
C SER A 16 -13.32 99.93 13.93
N THR A 17 -13.65 98.77 13.37
CA THR A 17 -13.00 98.26 12.14
C THR A 17 -13.89 97.38 11.26
N ASN A 18 -13.60 97.45 9.96
CA ASN A 18 -14.18 96.63 8.91
C ASN A 18 -13.52 95.24 8.80
N HIS A 19 -14.10 94.41 7.91
CA HIS A 19 -13.46 93.37 7.09
C HIS A 19 -13.40 91.91 7.59
N THR A 20 -14.28 91.11 6.97
CA THR A 20 -13.91 89.93 6.15
C THR A 20 -13.54 88.60 6.82
N GLY A 21 -14.56 87.75 6.98
CA GLY A 21 -14.57 86.37 6.44
C GLY A 21 -14.22 85.20 7.37
N PRO A 22 -14.40 83.94 6.92
CA PRO A 22 -15.14 83.49 5.74
C PRO A 22 -16.46 82.77 6.10
N ARG A 23 -17.50 82.96 5.28
CA ARG A 23 -18.67 82.07 5.23
C ARG A 23 -18.24 80.74 4.58
N SER A 24 -18.83 79.62 5.00
CA SER A 24 -18.64 78.27 4.41
C SER A 24 -17.33 77.51 4.68
N SER A 25 -17.22 76.95 5.89
CA SER A 25 -16.35 75.78 6.16
C SER A 25 -17.14 74.45 6.26
N LYS A 26 -18.38 74.47 6.80
CA LYS A 26 -19.14 73.24 7.14
C LYS A 26 -19.63 72.40 5.94
N ARG A 27 -19.77 72.97 4.72
CA ARG A 27 -20.11 72.17 3.53
C ARG A 27 -18.95 71.36 2.96
N ARG A 28 -17.69 71.77 3.19
CA ARG A 28 -16.53 71.08 2.59
C ARG A 28 -16.15 69.79 3.31
N PHE A 29 -16.25 69.75 4.65
CA PHE A 29 -16.00 68.52 5.41
C PHE A 29 -16.98 67.40 5.05
N HIS A 30 -18.30 67.65 5.12
CA HIS A 30 -19.31 66.67 4.72
C HIS A 30 -19.13 66.16 3.28
N SER A 31 -18.71 67.02 2.34
CA SER A 31 -18.44 66.59 0.96
C SER A 31 -17.24 65.65 0.84
N VAL A 32 -16.24 65.75 1.73
CA VAL A 32 -15.12 64.81 1.81
C VAL A 32 -15.56 63.55 2.53
N ASP A 33 -16.33 63.66 3.62
CA ASP A 33 -16.87 62.52 4.38
C ASP A 33 -17.69 61.57 3.47
N PHE A 34 -18.59 62.12 2.65
CA PHE A 34 -19.39 61.32 1.70
C PHE A 34 -18.53 60.67 0.59
N LEU A 35 -17.49 61.35 0.11
CA LEU A 35 -16.57 60.78 -0.89
C LEU A 35 -15.75 59.62 -0.29
N CYS A 36 -15.26 59.79 0.95
CA CYS A 36 -14.54 58.76 1.70
C CYS A 36 -15.44 57.54 1.99
N LEU A 37 -16.69 57.75 2.44
CA LEU A 37 -17.64 56.67 2.67
C LEU A 37 -18.00 55.93 1.37
N GLY A 38 -18.15 56.66 0.26
CA GLY A 38 -18.33 56.07 -1.07
C GLY A 38 -17.16 55.15 -1.44
N LEU A 39 -15.92 55.64 -1.35
CA LEU A 39 -14.72 54.85 -1.62
C LEU A 39 -14.60 53.62 -0.71
N LEU A 40 -14.83 53.77 0.60
CA LEU A 40 -14.84 52.65 1.54
C LEU A 40 -15.89 51.59 1.18
N SER A 41 -17.10 52.00 0.77
CA SER A 41 -18.13 51.07 0.33
C SER A 41 -17.72 50.29 -0.93
N VAL A 42 -17.05 50.95 -1.89
CA VAL A 42 -16.53 50.30 -3.10
C VAL A 42 -15.43 49.30 -2.75
N PHE A 43 -14.47 49.65 -1.87
CA PHE A 43 -13.44 48.71 -1.43
C PHE A 43 -14.02 47.49 -0.70
N LEU A 44 -15.03 47.69 0.16
CA LEU A 44 -15.71 46.59 0.85
C LEU A 44 -16.46 45.68 -0.15
N LEU A 45 -17.17 46.25 -1.12
CA LEU A 45 -17.85 45.47 -2.17
C LEU A 45 -16.86 44.67 -3.03
N VAL A 46 -15.75 45.27 -3.46
CA VAL A 46 -14.70 44.58 -4.22
C VAL A 46 -14.06 43.46 -3.38
N GLY A 47 -13.81 43.71 -2.08
CA GLY A 47 -13.29 42.69 -1.16
C GLY A 47 -14.24 41.50 -0.99
N LEU A 48 -15.54 41.76 -0.81
CA LEU A 48 -16.57 40.72 -0.68
C LEU A 48 -16.74 39.90 -1.97
N VAL A 49 -16.74 40.55 -3.14
CA VAL A 49 -16.80 39.86 -4.43
C VAL A 49 -15.56 38.99 -4.65
N THR A 50 -14.37 39.52 -4.36
CA THR A 50 -13.09 38.78 -4.49
C THR A 50 -13.06 37.57 -3.55
N LEU A 51 -13.45 37.76 -2.29
CA LEU A 51 -13.54 36.66 -1.30
C LEU A 51 -14.58 35.61 -1.72
N GLY A 52 -15.73 36.04 -2.25
CA GLY A 52 -16.77 35.15 -2.77
C GLY A 52 -16.28 34.29 -3.95
N VAL A 53 -15.54 34.88 -4.89
CA VAL A 53 -14.95 34.15 -6.02
C VAL A 53 -13.89 33.15 -5.54
N LEU A 54 -12.96 33.57 -4.67
CA LEU A 54 -11.93 32.67 -4.12
C LEU A 54 -12.53 31.52 -3.29
N TYR A 55 -13.59 31.78 -2.52
CA TYR A 55 -14.30 30.76 -1.77
C TYR A 55 -15.07 29.79 -2.68
N HIS A 56 -15.70 30.30 -3.74
CA HIS A 56 -16.38 29.48 -4.75
C HIS A 56 -15.40 28.57 -5.49
N ASP A 57 -14.26 29.10 -5.93
CA ASP A 57 -13.19 28.33 -6.57
C ASP A 57 -12.68 27.21 -5.65
N SER A 58 -12.38 27.55 -4.39
CA SER A 58 -11.99 26.58 -3.34
C SER A 58 -13.06 25.50 -3.09
N ALA A 59 -14.35 25.87 -3.14
CA ALA A 59 -15.46 24.94 -2.94
C ALA A 59 -15.65 24.00 -4.14
N VAL A 60 -15.43 24.48 -5.37
CA VAL A 60 -15.44 23.65 -6.59
C VAL A 60 -14.29 22.64 -6.56
N GLU A 61 -13.06 23.09 -6.27
CA GLU A 61 -11.89 22.21 -6.10
C GLU A 61 -12.14 21.14 -5.01
N LEU A 62 -12.64 21.55 -3.84
CA LEU A 62 -12.99 20.61 -2.76
C LEU A 62 -14.04 19.58 -3.21
N SER A 63 -15.03 19.98 -4.01
CA SER A 63 -16.03 19.07 -4.55
C SER A 63 -15.42 18.05 -5.53
N ALA A 64 -14.55 18.49 -6.44
CA ALA A 64 -13.87 17.62 -7.40
C ALA A 64 -12.94 16.61 -6.70
N VAL A 65 -12.16 17.07 -5.71
CA VAL A 65 -11.31 16.21 -4.87
C VAL A 65 -12.13 15.18 -4.09
N LYS A 66 -13.28 15.58 -3.54
CA LYS A 66 -14.18 14.70 -2.80
C LYS A 66 -14.74 13.58 -3.68
N GLU A 67 -15.23 13.91 -4.87
CA GLU A 67 -15.78 12.89 -5.79
C GLU A 67 -14.68 11.95 -6.30
N ASN A 68 -13.48 12.45 -6.63
CA ASN A 68 -12.36 11.58 -7.03
C ASN A 68 -11.91 10.65 -5.89
N LEU A 69 -11.92 11.11 -4.64
CA LEU A 69 -11.63 10.27 -3.48
C LEU A 69 -12.70 9.20 -3.29
N ALA A 70 -13.99 9.54 -3.45
CA ALA A 70 -15.10 8.60 -3.35
C ALA A 70 -15.01 7.50 -4.42
N GLU A 71 -14.74 7.88 -5.67
CA GLU A 71 -14.52 6.96 -6.79
C GLU A 71 -13.35 6.00 -6.52
N ARG A 72 -12.19 6.52 -6.10
CA ARG A 72 -11.02 5.69 -5.75
C ARG A 72 -11.29 4.74 -4.59
N LEU A 73 -11.99 5.20 -3.55
CA LEU A 73 -12.37 4.37 -2.41
C LEU A 73 -13.33 3.25 -2.83
N GLN A 74 -14.30 3.58 -3.70
CA GLN A 74 -15.26 2.61 -4.23
C GLN A 74 -14.59 1.57 -5.14
N ALA A 75 -13.68 2.00 -6.03
CA ALA A 75 -12.90 1.08 -6.86
C ALA A 75 -12.06 0.11 -6.00
N SER A 76 -11.33 0.62 -5.01
CA SER A 76 -10.53 -0.20 -4.08
C SER A 76 -11.40 -1.17 -3.27
N ASN A 77 -12.55 -0.72 -2.75
CA ASN A 77 -13.50 -1.57 -2.03
C ASN A 77 -14.12 -2.67 -2.91
N ASN A 78 -14.28 -2.44 -4.22
CA ASN A 78 -14.80 -3.43 -5.15
C ASN A 78 -13.74 -4.48 -5.56
N GLU A 79 -12.46 -4.12 -5.54
CA GLU A 79 -11.33 -5.01 -5.91
C GLU A 79 -10.88 -5.89 -4.73
N LEU A 80 -10.97 -5.39 -3.49
CA LEU A 80 -10.56 -6.08 -2.27
C LEU A 80 -11.16 -7.49 -2.06
N PRO A 81 -12.45 -7.78 -2.40
CA PRO A 81 -13.01 -9.12 -2.34
C PRO A 81 -12.37 -10.08 -3.35
N SER A 82 -12.07 -9.63 -4.57
CA SER A 82 -11.44 -10.46 -5.60
C SER A 82 -10.03 -10.88 -5.17
N MET A 83 -9.21 -9.91 -4.78
CA MET A 83 -7.85 -10.13 -4.27
C MET A 83 -7.83 -10.99 -2.99
N THR A 84 -8.91 -10.95 -2.20
CA THR A 84 -9.06 -11.80 -1.01
C THR A 84 -9.46 -13.23 -1.38
N GLY A 85 -10.40 -13.42 -2.32
CA GLY A 85 -10.76 -14.73 -2.84
C GLY A 85 -9.58 -15.47 -3.48
N GLU A 86 -8.78 -14.78 -4.30
CA GLU A 86 -7.55 -15.33 -4.89
C GLU A 86 -6.53 -15.75 -3.83
N ARG A 87 -6.30 -14.91 -2.81
CA ARG A 87 -5.41 -15.23 -1.69
C ARG A 87 -5.87 -16.48 -0.95
N ASP A 88 -7.16 -16.59 -0.65
CA ASP A 88 -7.70 -17.68 0.14
C ASP A 88 -7.74 -18.99 -0.68
N GLN A 89 -8.02 -18.92 -1.98
CA GLN A 89 -7.90 -20.06 -2.91
C GLN A 89 -6.45 -20.53 -3.03
N LEU A 90 -5.49 -19.62 -3.24
CA LEU A 90 -4.07 -19.97 -3.32
C LEU A 90 -3.58 -20.59 -2.00
N LYS A 91 -4.03 -20.06 -0.86
CA LYS A 91 -3.73 -20.60 0.47
C LYS A 91 -4.28 -22.01 0.67
N ALA A 92 -5.49 -22.31 0.20
CA ALA A 92 -6.08 -23.65 0.24
C ALA A 92 -5.26 -24.64 -0.61
N ASN A 93 -4.95 -24.28 -1.85
CA ASN A 93 -4.15 -25.12 -2.76
C ASN A 93 -2.73 -25.38 -2.21
N LEU A 94 -2.09 -24.37 -1.61
CA LEU A 94 -0.79 -24.52 -0.95
C LEU A 94 -0.86 -25.44 0.27
N HIS A 95 -1.95 -25.39 1.05
CA HIS A 95 -2.17 -26.30 2.18
C HIS A 95 -2.32 -27.76 1.69
N GLU A 96 -3.12 -27.99 0.65
CA GLU A 96 -3.31 -29.32 0.04
C GLU A 96 -1.97 -29.91 -0.45
N MET A 97 -1.18 -29.15 -1.22
CA MET A 97 0.16 -29.62 -1.64
C MET A 97 1.13 -29.83 -0.47
N THR A 98 0.98 -29.07 0.62
CA THR A 98 1.78 -29.22 1.84
C THR A 98 1.44 -30.55 2.53
N GLU A 99 0.16 -30.91 2.65
CA GLU A 99 -0.25 -32.21 3.19
C GLU A 99 0.23 -33.38 2.32
N GLU A 100 0.12 -33.28 0.98
CA GLU A 100 0.58 -34.34 0.09
C GLU A 100 2.11 -34.54 0.15
N ARG A 101 2.88 -33.45 0.23
CA ARG A 101 4.32 -33.51 0.50
C ARG A 101 4.60 -34.24 1.82
N ASP A 102 3.90 -33.88 2.89
CA ASP A 102 4.13 -34.45 4.22
C ASP A 102 3.73 -35.93 4.29
N ARG A 103 2.68 -36.34 3.56
CA ARG A 103 2.31 -37.74 3.34
C ARG A 103 3.42 -38.49 2.61
N LEU A 104 3.92 -37.98 1.49
CA LEU A 104 5.02 -38.59 0.73
C LEU A 104 6.32 -38.69 1.56
N GLU A 105 6.63 -37.67 2.36
CA GLU A 105 7.79 -37.68 3.26
C GLU A 105 7.61 -38.70 4.40
N SER A 106 6.40 -38.88 4.92
CA SER A 106 6.12 -39.93 5.92
C SER A 106 6.30 -41.34 5.34
N LEU A 107 5.90 -41.55 4.09
CA LEU A 107 6.05 -42.82 3.37
C LEU A 107 7.51 -43.12 3.04
N SER A 108 8.31 -42.11 2.65
CA SER A 108 9.75 -42.30 2.38
C SER A 108 10.57 -42.53 3.66
N LYS A 109 10.15 -41.91 4.79
CA LYS A 109 10.72 -42.17 6.12
C LYS A 109 10.30 -43.51 6.72
N GLN A 110 9.28 -44.18 6.19
CA GLN A 110 8.87 -45.50 6.65
C GLN A 110 9.92 -46.54 6.24
N LYS A 111 10.91 -46.72 7.11
CA LYS A 111 12.11 -47.54 6.90
C LYS A 111 11.74 -49.01 6.64
N LYS A 112 11.61 -49.36 5.36
CA LYS A 112 11.43 -50.75 4.91
C LYS A 112 12.61 -51.58 5.41
N THR A 113 12.33 -52.55 6.26
CA THR A 113 13.35 -53.48 6.76
C THR A 113 13.52 -54.59 5.74
N CYS A 114 14.75 -54.77 5.24
CA CYS A 114 15.04 -55.83 4.29
C CYS A 114 15.05 -57.21 4.98
N PRO A 115 14.80 -58.31 4.25
CA PRO A 115 14.91 -59.65 4.80
C PRO A 115 16.34 -59.95 5.29
N ALA A 116 16.50 -60.92 6.19
CA ALA A 116 17.81 -61.31 6.70
C ALA A 116 18.76 -61.70 5.56
N GLY A 117 19.99 -61.19 5.59
CA GLY A 117 21.00 -61.41 4.54
C GLY A 117 20.95 -60.43 3.35
N TRP A 118 19.98 -59.51 3.31
CA TRP A 118 19.88 -58.48 2.27
C TRP A 118 20.51 -57.16 2.74
N ILE A 119 21.15 -56.45 1.81
CA ILE A 119 21.76 -55.14 2.04
C ILE A 119 20.72 -54.05 1.70
N THR A 120 20.46 -53.15 2.65
CA THR A 120 19.55 -52.01 2.42
C THR A 120 20.32 -50.83 1.85
N SER A 121 19.81 -50.23 0.78
CA SER A 121 20.15 -48.84 0.45
C SER A 121 18.91 -48.05 0.02
N GLY A 122 18.73 -46.86 0.61
CA GLY A 122 17.50 -46.08 0.46
C GLY A 122 16.26 -46.90 0.86
N CYS A 123 15.32 -47.05 -0.08
CA CYS A 123 14.12 -47.87 0.06
C CYS A 123 14.22 -49.25 -0.62
N THR A 124 15.40 -49.64 -1.08
CA THR A 124 15.64 -50.84 -1.91
C THR A 124 16.51 -51.86 -1.17
N CYS A 125 16.20 -53.14 -1.39
CA CYS A 125 16.93 -54.27 -0.82
C CYS A 125 17.71 -54.98 -1.92
N TYR A 126 19.01 -55.21 -1.70
CA TYR A 126 19.91 -55.87 -2.63
C TYR A 126 20.41 -57.19 -2.03
N LEU A 127 20.53 -58.21 -2.88
CA LEU A 127 21.17 -59.48 -2.55
C LEU A 127 22.14 -59.81 -3.68
N LEU A 128 23.41 -60.04 -3.34
CA LEU A 128 24.40 -60.51 -4.29
C LEU A 128 24.48 -62.04 -4.21
N SER A 129 24.26 -62.72 -5.33
CA SER A 129 24.45 -64.17 -5.40
C SER A 129 25.93 -64.52 -5.23
N GLN A 130 26.22 -65.64 -4.56
CA GLN A 130 27.56 -66.24 -4.53
C GLN A 130 27.78 -67.21 -5.70
N GLU A 131 26.72 -67.54 -6.44
CA GLU A 131 26.74 -68.42 -7.61
C GLU A 131 26.84 -67.59 -8.89
N SER A 132 27.77 -67.96 -9.78
CA SER A 132 27.89 -67.41 -11.13
C SER A 132 27.16 -68.30 -12.14
N GLY A 133 26.49 -67.68 -13.10
CA GLY A 133 25.74 -68.38 -14.14
C GLY A 133 25.37 -67.44 -15.30
N SER A 134 24.53 -67.93 -16.20
CA SER A 134 23.94 -67.09 -17.25
C SER A 134 22.95 -66.06 -16.69
N TRP A 135 22.66 -65.03 -17.49
CA TRP A 135 21.72 -63.96 -17.11
C TRP A 135 20.31 -64.50 -16.82
N ASP A 136 19.84 -65.49 -17.58
CA ASP A 136 18.54 -66.13 -17.38
C ASP A 136 18.49 -66.97 -16.10
N GLU A 137 19.57 -67.67 -15.76
CA GLU A 137 19.69 -68.41 -14.49
C GLU A 137 19.69 -67.46 -13.30
N GLY A 138 20.48 -66.38 -13.35
CA GLY A 138 20.50 -65.35 -12.31
C GLY A 138 19.13 -64.68 -12.12
N ARG A 139 18.46 -64.30 -13.20
CA ARG A 139 17.10 -63.74 -13.13
C ARG A 139 16.09 -64.73 -12.57
N LYS A 140 16.20 -66.02 -12.91
CA LYS A 140 15.33 -67.08 -12.39
C LYS A 140 15.54 -67.31 -10.89
N ASP A 141 16.78 -67.25 -10.40
CA ASP A 141 17.09 -67.31 -8.96
C ASP A 141 16.50 -66.10 -8.21
N CYS A 142 16.72 -64.87 -8.70
CA CYS A 142 16.13 -63.66 -8.09
C CYS A 142 14.61 -63.77 -7.97
N LYS A 143 13.93 -64.25 -9.03
CA LYS A 143 12.47 -64.47 -9.02
C LYS A 143 12.05 -65.58 -8.06
N GLY A 144 12.83 -66.65 -7.93
CA GLY A 144 12.62 -67.69 -6.92
C GLY A 144 12.70 -67.17 -5.48
N ARG A 145 13.45 -66.10 -5.25
CA ARG A 145 13.60 -65.41 -3.94
C ARG A 145 12.58 -64.28 -3.71
N GLY A 146 11.65 -64.05 -4.63
CA GLY A 146 10.65 -62.97 -4.55
C GLY A 146 11.16 -61.59 -4.95
N ALA A 147 12.24 -61.51 -5.74
CA ALA A 147 12.82 -60.29 -6.28
C ALA A 147 12.95 -60.36 -7.82
N ASP A 148 13.67 -59.43 -8.43
CA ASP A 148 14.10 -59.53 -9.82
C ASP A 148 15.57 -59.10 -9.93
N LEU A 149 16.22 -59.45 -11.04
CA LEU A 149 17.62 -59.10 -11.30
C LEU A 149 17.74 -57.57 -11.46
N VAL A 150 18.70 -56.96 -10.75
CA VAL A 150 18.93 -55.51 -10.82
C VAL A 150 19.28 -55.07 -12.24
N VAL A 151 18.63 -53.99 -12.69
CA VAL A 151 18.93 -53.33 -13.96
C VAL A 151 19.35 -51.91 -13.61
N ILE A 152 20.62 -51.58 -13.90
CA ILE A 152 21.21 -50.28 -13.61
C ILE A 152 20.88 -49.36 -14.80
N ASN A 153 20.07 -48.34 -14.57
CA ASN A 153 19.62 -47.39 -15.60
C ASN A 153 20.15 -45.96 -15.38
N SER A 154 20.85 -45.69 -14.27
CA SER A 154 21.45 -44.38 -13.98
C SER A 154 22.86 -44.47 -13.38
N PRO A 155 23.69 -43.40 -13.50
CA PRO A 155 24.99 -43.33 -12.84
C PRO A 155 24.90 -43.44 -11.30
N GLU A 156 23.82 -42.93 -10.70
CA GLU A 156 23.56 -43.01 -9.27
C GLU A 156 23.29 -44.46 -8.85
N GLU A 157 22.50 -45.21 -9.63
CA GLU A 157 22.30 -46.65 -9.43
C GLU A 157 23.59 -47.45 -9.61
N GLN A 158 24.47 -47.05 -10.56
CA GLN A 158 25.78 -47.69 -10.73
C GLN A 158 26.66 -47.49 -9.48
N VAL A 159 26.80 -46.25 -9.00
CA VAL A 159 27.55 -45.95 -7.76
C VAL A 159 26.93 -46.66 -6.54
N GLN A 160 25.61 -46.80 -6.50
CA GLN A 160 24.90 -47.56 -5.48
C GLN A 160 25.27 -49.05 -5.50
N CYS A 161 25.28 -49.67 -6.70
CA CYS A 161 25.69 -51.06 -6.90
C CYS A 161 27.18 -51.27 -6.61
N ASP A 162 28.05 -50.37 -7.06
CA ASP A 162 29.50 -50.44 -6.81
C ASP A 162 29.82 -50.40 -5.32
N LEU A 163 29.08 -49.60 -4.53
CA LEU A 163 29.20 -49.56 -3.08
C LEU A 163 28.77 -50.89 -2.42
N VAL A 164 27.66 -51.49 -2.88
CA VAL A 164 27.17 -52.79 -2.41
C VAL A 164 28.17 -53.91 -2.74
N CYS A 165 28.69 -53.95 -3.95
CA CYS A 165 29.71 -54.93 -4.36
C CYS A 165 31.05 -54.73 -3.62
N SER A 166 31.43 -53.48 -3.34
CA SER A 166 32.63 -53.15 -2.56
C SER A 166 32.53 -53.66 -1.12
N GLN A 167 31.35 -53.57 -0.48
CA GLN A 167 31.12 -54.16 0.86
C GLN A 167 31.29 -55.68 0.90
N MET A 168 31.17 -56.35 -0.25
CA MET A 168 31.32 -57.80 -0.41
C MET A 168 32.63 -58.20 -1.11
N ASN A 169 33.55 -57.25 -1.31
CA ASN A 169 34.86 -57.43 -1.95
C ASN A 169 34.79 -57.98 -3.40
N VAL A 170 33.72 -57.64 -4.13
CA VAL A 170 33.51 -58.02 -5.55
C VAL A 170 33.80 -56.81 -6.45
N LYS A 171 34.63 -57.01 -7.49
CA LYS A 171 34.90 -56.00 -8.51
C LYS A 171 33.96 -56.18 -9.70
N ILE A 172 33.08 -55.21 -9.94
CA ILE A 172 32.39 -55.10 -11.24
C ILE A 172 33.41 -54.57 -12.25
N HIS A 173 33.60 -55.29 -13.35
CA HIS A 173 34.24 -54.75 -14.55
C HIS A 173 33.13 -54.32 -15.52
N PRO A 174 33.13 -53.07 -16.02
CA PRO A 174 32.26 -52.69 -17.13
C PRO A 174 32.64 -53.49 -18.39
N LEU A 175 31.63 -53.82 -19.19
CA LEU A 175 31.79 -54.35 -20.55
C LEU A 175 32.14 -53.24 -21.55
#